data_AF-A0A1F0PHS3-F1
#
_entry.id   AF-A0A1F0PHS3-F1
#
_cell.length_a   1.000
_cell.length_b   1.000
_cell.length_c   1.000
_cell.angle_alpha   90.00
_cell.angle_beta   90.00
_cell.angle_gamma   90.00
#
_symmetry.space_group_name_H-M   'P 1'
#
loop_
_entity.id
_entity.type
_entity.pdbx_description
1 polymer ?
#
loop_
_entity_poly.entity_id
_entity_poly.type
_entity_poly.pdbx_seq_one_letter_code
_entity_poly.pdbx_strand_id
1 'polypeptide(L)'
;MVSSSVLSPPGTSPVALKDSAGSVNTPPSGILRARARIRPVSTAQKKLPAWPLLALLYGFPALWALGLLQIAPLVLAAIILFYLIIRGNVRVPGSLWVWGAFCVWVVVAALALTRSTDIIGWGLRFVNILSAGIYALYYYNARSSISVNRLLGGLATLWVTLIVLGYGGVLFPEFRLRTPMSFIMPSGFMQNLLVRDYMLPPLAEVQRPWGAPEAYIRPSAPFPYANSWGLAYTLLTPVMLACLLRLRSIWLRIALLIGMALSTVPAIATSNRGMFIGLGISAAYVLLRQFLAANWRAVGMGVAAIVAVVVALFASGTVDNILGRQDYSDSTGGRAALYRATWKATLESPIIGYGTPRMEPSIGVSMGTQGYLWTLMFCFGFVGLALFALFMVCTVASGARVKTTPGYWLHSVPVACCVVFIFYSFDIAQLTILMLASMACIRSIRDGEGL
;
A
#
# COMPACT_ATOMS: atom_id res chain seq x y z
N MET A 1 78.72 -38.42 -23.01
CA MET A 1 79.78 -37.91 -22.12
C MET A 1 79.09 -37.04 -21.07
N VAL A 2 79.11 -37.31 -19.76
CA VAL A 2 79.70 -38.43 -18.97
C VAL A 2 78.74 -38.79 -17.81
N SER A 3 78.89 -39.99 -17.24
CA SER A 3 78.27 -40.56 -16.03
C SER A 3 78.58 -39.76 -14.72
N SER A 4 78.10 -40.05 -13.49
CA SER A 4 77.26 -41.14 -12.91
C SER A 4 76.74 -40.80 -11.48
N SER A 5 75.92 -41.70 -10.94
CA SER A 5 75.25 -41.81 -9.63
C SER A 5 76.08 -41.87 -8.31
N VAL A 6 75.50 -41.30 -7.23
CA VAL A 6 75.18 -41.89 -5.88
C VAL A 6 76.26 -42.64 -5.04
N LEU A 7 76.41 -42.28 -3.74
CA LEU A 7 76.47 -43.23 -2.58
C LEU A 7 76.46 -42.57 -1.16
N SER A 8 76.30 -43.38 -0.10
CA SER A 8 76.14 -43.08 1.36
C SER A 8 76.43 -44.40 2.17
N PRO A 9 76.21 -44.64 3.51
CA PRO A 9 75.56 -43.91 4.65
C PRO A 9 76.56 -43.79 5.87
N PRO A 10 76.36 -44.15 7.18
CA PRO A 10 75.19 -44.37 8.08
C PRO A 10 75.29 -43.77 9.55
N GLY A 11 74.27 -44.00 10.40
CA GLY A 11 74.32 -43.89 11.90
C GLY A 11 73.32 -42.89 12.53
N THR A 12 72.93 -42.90 13.83
CA THR A 12 73.01 -43.88 14.96
C THR A 12 71.81 -43.65 15.96
N SER A 13 71.81 -44.18 17.20
CA SER A 13 70.73 -44.15 18.24
C SER A 13 71.35 -44.39 19.66
N PRO A 14 70.67 -44.64 20.83
CA PRO A 14 69.24 -44.93 21.15
C PRO A 14 68.67 -44.36 22.52
N VAL A 15 67.53 -44.92 23.02
CA VAL A 15 66.98 -44.90 24.42
C VAL A 15 66.35 -43.55 24.91
N ALA A 16 65.25 -43.44 25.71
CA ALA A 16 64.49 -44.36 26.59
C ALA A 16 62.93 -44.19 26.52
N LEU A 17 62.17 -45.00 27.30
CA LEU A 17 60.70 -44.96 27.46
C LEU A 17 60.23 -44.30 28.78
N LYS A 18 58.96 -43.85 28.84
CA LYS A 18 58.05 -44.20 29.97
C LYS A 18 56.55 -43.99 29.67
N ASP A 19 55.72 -44.92 30.16
CA ASP A 19 54.24 -44.86 30.11
C ASP A 19 53.61 -44.24 31.37
N SER A 20 52.39 -43.68 31.24
CA SER A 20 51.37 -43.70 32.32
C SER A 20 49.93 -43.38 31.86
N ALA A 21 49.06 -44.39 32.05
CA ALA A 21 47.60 -44.43 32.24
C ALA A 21 46.69 -43.18 32.04
N GLY A 22 45.49 -43.41 31.44
CA GLY A 22 44.35 -42.47 31.56
C GLY A 22 43.20 -42.66 30.55
N SER A 23 42.40 -43.73 30.65
CA SER A 23 41.28 -43.99 29.70
C SER A 23 39.91 -43.48 30.18
N VAL A 24 39.29 -42.53 29.45
CA VAL A 24 37.85 -42.22 29.60
C VAL A 24 37.17 -41.99 28.24
N ASN A 25 36.33 -42.97 27.86
CA ASN A 25 35.17 -42.90 26.96
C ASN A 25 35.06 -41.75 25.94
N THR A 26 35.44 -42.01 24.67
CA THR A 26 34.80 -41.37 23.51
C THR A 26 33.92 -42.40 22.77
N PRO A 27 32.61 -42.14 22.55
CA PRO A 27 31.73 -43.07 21.85
C PRO A 27 32.04 -43.11 20.33
N PRO A 28 31.89 -44.26 19.66
CA PRO A 28 32.28 -44.42 18.26
C PRO A 28 31.50 -43.49 17.32
N SER A 29 32.24 -42.81 16.45
CA SER A 29 31.76 -41.70 15.59
C SER A 29 30.67 -42.08 14.56
N GLY A 30 30.38 -43.37 14.39
CA GLY A 30 29.28 -43.86 13.55
C GLY A 30 27.90 -43.37 13.99
N ILE A 31 27.61 -43.31 15.29
CA ILE A 31 26.28 -42.91 15.81
C ILE A 31 26.00 -41.43 15.51
N LEU A 32 27.03 -40.57 15.63
CA LEU A 32 26.94 -39.15 15.26
C LEU A 32 26.75 -38.96 13.75
N ARG A 33 27.38 -39.79 12.90
CA ARG A 33 27.15 -39.78 11.45
C ARG A 33 25.76 -40.28 11.07
N ALA A 34 25.20 -41.27 11.79
CA ALA A 34 23.84 -41.77 11.56
C ALA A 34 22.77 -40.70 11.82
N ARG A 35 22.86 -39.95 12.93
CA ARG A 35 21.92 -38.85 13.24
C ARG A 35 21.96 -37.69 12.23
N ALA A 36 23.03 -37.53 11.44
CA ALA A 36 23.18 -36.43 10.51
C ALA A 36 22.40 -36.57 9.18
N ARG A 37 21.79 -37.74 8.89
CA ARG A 37 21.15 -38.03 7.58
C ARG A 37 19.63 -38.17 7.57
N ILE A 38 18.94 -37.85 8.66
CA ILE A 38 17.49 -37.59 8.64
C ILE A 38 17.22 -36.08 8.82
N ARG A 39 17.66 -35.29 7.83
CA ARG A 39 16.88 -34.08 7.51
C ARG A 39 15.55 -34.58 6.95
N PRO A 40 14.38 -34.16 7.47
CA PRO A 40 13.12 -34.48 6.81
C PRO A 40 13.20 -33.96 5.38
N VAL A 41 12.77 -34.79 4.42
CA VAL A 41 12.68 -34.37 3.02
C VAL A 41 11.86 -33.08 2.99
N SER A 42 12.44 -32.02 2.43
CA SER A 42 11.76 -30.73 2.29
C SER A 42 10.51 -30.93 1.46
N THR A 43 9.36 -31.08 2.12
CA THR A 43 8.07 -31.27 1.46
C THR A 43 7.87 -30.09 0.52
N ALA A 44 7.87 -30.38 -0.78
CA ALA A 44 8.02 -29.36 -1.82
C ALA A 44 6.86 -28.36 -1.73
N GLN A 45 7.11 -27.21 -1.09
CA GLN A 45 6.04 -26.30 -0.69
C GLN A 45 5.26 -25.88 -1.93
N LYS A 46 3.95 -26.18 -1.93
CA LYS A 46 3.05 -25.89 -3.05
C LYS A 46 3.23 -24.42 -3.46
N LYS A 47 3.69 -24.19 -4.69
CA LYS A 47 3.96 -22.84 -5.21
C LYS A 47 2.62 -22.11 -5.34
N LEU A 48 2.52 -20.92 -4.74
CA LEU A 48 1.34 -20.06 -4.95
C LEU A 48 1.34 -19.57 -6.41
N PRO A 49 0.24 -19.70 -7.17
CA PRO A 49 0.18 -19.20 -8.54
C PRO A 49 0.29 -17.67 -8.56
N ALA A 50 0.97 -17.11 -9.55
CA ALA A 50 1.06 -15.64 -9.65
C ALA A 50 -0.27 -14.98 -10.07
N TRP A 51 -1.11 -15.72 -10.81
CA TRP A 51 -2.21 -15.14 -11.57
C TRP A 51 -3.26 -14.34 -10.75
N PRO A 52 -3.70 -14.72 -9.54
CA PRO A 52 -4.82 -14.02 -8.90
C PRO A 52 -4.48 -12.57 -8.53
N LEU A 53 -3.32 -12.37 -7.89
CA LEU A 53 -2.86 -11.05 -7.50
C LEU A 53 -2.36 -10.23 -8.71
N LEU A 54 -1.79 -10.87 -9.72
CA LEU A 54 -1.39 -10.16 -10.94
C LEU A 54 -2.58 -9.78 -11.81
N ALA A 55 -3.66 -10.57 -11.85
CA ALA A 55 -4.91 -10.21 -12.52
C ALA A 55 -5.59 -9.01 -11.85
N LEU A 56 -5.59 -8.95 -10.51
CA LEU A 56 -6.08 -7.78 -9.76
C LEU A 56 -5.34 -6.48 -10.13
N LEU A 57 -4.01 -6.55 -10.30
CA LEU A 57 -3.16 -5.38 -10.54
C LEU A 57 -3.07 -5.00 -12.03
N TYR A 58 -2.66 -5.94 -12.90
CA TYR A 58 -2.51 -5.66 -14.33
C TYR A 58 -3.85 -5.61 -15.07
N GLY A 59 -4.87 -6.33 -14.58
CA GLY A 59 -6.23 -6.27 -15.12
C GLY A 59 -7.03 -5.06 -14.64
N PHE A 60 -6.51 -4.27 -13.69
CA PHE A 60 -7.20 -3.13 -13.08
C PHE A 60 -7.94 -2.18 -14.05
N PRO A 61 -7.34 -1.68 -15.16
CA PRO A 61 -8.07 -0.85 -16.13
C PRO A 61 -9.26 -1.56 -16.79
N ALA A 62 -9.15 -2.86 -17.07
CA ALA A 62 -10.26 -3.65 -17.57
C ALA A 62 -11.33 -3.89 -16.48
N LEU A 63 -10.92 -4.17 -15.24
CA LEU A 63 -11.83 -4.31 -14.11
C LEU A 63 -12.61 -3.01 -13.82
N TRP A 64 -12.00 -1.85 -14.05
CA TRP A 64 -12.71 -0.56 -14.05
C TRP A 64 -13.70 -0.44 -15.20
N ALA A 65 -13.25 -0.66 -16.45
CA ALA A 65 -14.11 -0.51 -17.63
C ALA A 65 -15.31 -1.48 -17.63
N LEU A 66 -15.15 -2.65 -17.01
CA LEU A 66 -16.21 -3.65 -16.83
C LEU A 66 -17.18 -3.33 -15.67
N GLY A 67 -16.86 -2.38 -14.79
CA GLY A 67 -17.65 -2.08 -13.58
C GLY A 67 -17.44 -3.05 -12.41
N LEU A 68 -16.31 -3.76 -12.40
CA LEU A 68 -16.03 -4.87 -11.49
C LEU A 68 -15.17 -4.49 -10.25
N LEU A 69 -14.81 -3.22 -10.05
CA LEU A 69 -13.84 -2.82 -9.00
C LEU A 69 -14.26 -3.14 -7.55
N GLN A 70 -15.53 -3.40 -7.25
CA GLN A 70 -15.96 -3.85 -5.92
C GLN A 70 -16.27 -5.36 -5.86
N ILE A 71 -16.27 -6.05 -7.00
CA ILE A 71 -16.64 -7.48 -7.11
C ILE A 71 -15.41 -8.35 -7.36
N ALA A 72 -14.62 -8.02 -8.39
CA ALA A 72 -13.44 -8.80 -8.75
C ALA A 72 -12.39 -8.88 -7.63
N PRO A 73 -12.15 -7.85 -6.81
CA PRO A 73 -11.27 -7.99 -5.65
C PRO A 73 -11.78 -9.04 -4.65
N LEU A 74 -13.06 -8.98 -4.22
CA LEU A 74 -13.64 -9.97 -3.31
C LEU A 74 -13.50 -11.41 -3.84
N VAL A 75 -13.81 -11.63 -5.12
CA VAL A 75 -13.67 -12.95 -5.76
C VAL A 75 -12.21 -13.41 -5.78
N LEU A 76 -11.27 -12.53 -6.16
CA LEU A 76 -9.84 -12.84 -6.17
C LEU A 76 -9.28 -13.04 -4.76
N ALA A 77 -9.77 -12.33 -3.75
CA ALA A 77 -9.41 -12.52 -2.35
C ALA A 77 -9.84 -13.90 -1.83
N ALA A 78 -11.05 -14.36 -2.17
CA ALA A 78 -11.52 -15.71 -1.82
C ALA A 78 -10.65 -16.81 -2.48
N ILE A 79 -10.32 -16.66 -3.78
CA ILE A 79 -9.44 -17.56 -4.52
C ILE A 79 -8.01 -17.56 -3.93
N ILE A 80 -7.50 -16.39 -3.54
CA ILE A 80 -6.21 -16.22 -2.87
C ILE A 80 -6.20 -16.92 -1.50
N LEU A 81 -7.25 -16.75 -0.70
CA LEU A 81 -7.40 -17.38 0.61
C LEU A 81 -7.45 -18.91 0.49
N PHE A 82 -8.19 -19.44 -0.49
CA PHE A 82 -8.23 -20.86 -0.83
C PHE A 82 -6.83 -21.41 -1.16
N TYR A 83 -6.03 -20.71 -1.97
CA TYR A 83 -4.64 -21.09 -2.25
C TYR A 83 -3.72 -21.01 -1.01
N LEU A 84 -3.93 -20.05 -0.09
CA LEU A 84 -3.20 -19.98 1.18
C LEU A 84 -3.50 -21.18 2.08
N ILE A 85 -4.78 -21.55 2.21
CA ILE A 85 -5.24 -22.71 2.99
C ILE A 85 -4.65 -24.01 2.41
N ILE A 86 -4.80 -24.26 1.10
CA ILE A 86 -4.31 -25.49 0.45
C ILE A 86 -2.79 -25.64 0.50
N ARG A 87 -2.05 -24.53 0.52
CA ARG A 87 -0.58 -24.55 0.67
C ARG A 87 -0.16 -24.95 2.08
N GLY A 88 -0.89 -24.51 3.11
CA GLY A 88 -0.46 -24.58 4.50
C GLY A 88 0.85 -23.80 4.75
N ASN A 89 1.43 -23.95 5.95
CA ASN A 89 2.74 -23.38 6.35
C ASN A 89 2.90 -21.90 5.89
N VAL A 90 1.87 -21.11 6.14
CA VAL A 90 1.79 -19.69 5.75
C VAL A 90 2.52 -18.86 6.79
N ARG A 91 3.48 -18.04 6.34
CA ARG A 91 4.28 -17.16 7.20
C ARG A 91 3.55 -15.84 7.36
N VAL A 92 3.20 -15.48 8.60
CA VAL A 92 2.59 -14.19 8.95
C VAL A 92 3.66 -13.27 9.55
N PRO A 93 4.00 -12.12 8.94
CA PRO A 93 4.89 -11.13 9.54
C PRO A 93 4.19 -10.37 10.68
N GLY A 94 4.97 -9.84 11.63
CA GLY A 94 4.47 -9.26 12.89
C GLY A 94 3.32 -8.26 12.74
N SER A 95 3.40 -7.31 11.80
CA SER A 95 2.33 -6.33 11.60
C SER A 95 1.02 -6.94 11.07
N LEU A 96 1.05 -8.07 10.34
CA LEU A 96 -0.20 -8.72 9.90
C LEU A 96 -0.92 -9.48 11.02
N TRP A 97 -0.28 -9.75 12.17
CA TRP A 97 -1.01 -10.18 13.37
C TRP A 97 -1.82 -9.02 13.97
N VAL A 98 -1.26 -7.81 14.01
CA VAL A 98 -1.99 -6.60 14.42
C VAL A 98 -3.12 -6.28 13.44
N TRP A 99 -2.90 -6.48 12.13
CA TRP A 99 -3.98 -6.38 11.14
C TRP A 99 -5.08 -7.44 11.35
N GLY A 100 -4.71 -8.67 11.72
CA GLY A 100 -5.67 -9.72 12.08
C GLY A 100 -6.53 -9.33 13.28
N ALA A 101 -5.91 -8.80 14.34
CA ALA A 101 -6.62 -8.28 15.51
C ALA A 101 -7.55 -7.11 15.15
N PHE A 102 -7.12 -6.19 14.29
CA PHE A 102 -7.97 -5.11 13.74
C PHE A 102 -9.16 -5.68 12.94
N CYS A 103 -8.95 -6.69 12.08
CA CYS A 103 -10.04 -7.33 11.34
C CYS A 103 -11.07 -7.99 12.27
N VAL A 104 -10.62 -8.69 13.32
CA VAL A 104 -11.51 -9.26 14.35
C VAL A 104 -12.27 -8.14 15.08
N TRP A 105 -11.61 -7.02 15.39
CA TRP A 105 -12.29 -5.89 16.03
C TRP A 105 -13.37 -5.24 15.15
N VAL A 106 -13.16 -5.16 13.83
CA VAL A 106 -14.19 -4.69 12.88
C VAL A 106 -15.42 -5.61 12.87
N VAL A 107 -15.26 -6.92 13.14
CA VAL A 107 -16.37 -7.85 13.36
C VAL A 107 -17.07 -7.61 14.70
N VAL A 108 -16.33 -7.36 15.78
CA VAL A 108 -16.91 -6.97 17.08
C VAL A 108 -17.73 -5.67 16.96
N ALA A 109 -17.25 -4.69 16.19
CA ALA A 109 -17.97 -3.45 15.93
C ALA A 109 -19.28 -3.61 15.13
N ALA A 110 -19.54 -4.78 14.51
CA ALA A 110 -20.84 -5.07 13.91
C ALA A 110 -21.98 -5.14 14.96
N LEU A 111 -21.65 -5.41 16.24
CA LEU A 111 -22.60 -5.40 17.35
C LEU A 111 -23.20 -4.01 17.64
N ALA A 112 -22.61 -2.93 17.09
CA ALA A 112 -23.12 -1.56 17.21
C ALA A 112 -24.11 -1.16 16.08
N LEU A 113 -24.39 -2.06 15.13
CA LEU A 113 -25.31 -1.81 14.02
C LEU A 113 -26.76 -1.95 14.48
N THR A 114 -27.54 -0.86 14.42
CA THR A 114 -28.93 -0.82 14.88
C THR A 114 -29.96 -1.01 13.75
N ARG A 115 -29.55 -0.99 12.48
CA ARG A 115 -30.45 -1.13 11.32
C ARG A 115 -29.91 -2.18 10.35
N SER A 116 -30.79 -3.03 9.83
CA SER A 116 -30.44 -4.05 8.83
C SER A 116 -29.82 -3.46 7.55
N THR A 117 -30.22 -2.24 7.16
CA THR A 117 -29.64 -1.50 6.03
C THR A 117 -28.15 -1.20 6.19
N ASP A 118 -27.68 -1.01 7.43
CA ASP A 118 -26.31 -0.60 7.70
C ASP A 118 -25.31 -1.78 7.58
N ILE A 119 -25.81 -3.02 7.63
CA ILE A 119 -25.03 -4.25 7.46
C ILE A 119 -24.35 -4.29 6.08
N ILE A 120 -25.00 -3.79 5.03
CA ILE A 120 -24.43 -3.76 3.67
C ILE A 120 -23.22 -2.81 3.61
N GLY A 121 -23.34 -1.61 4.20
CA GLY A 121 -22.27 -0.62 4.23
C GLY A 121 -21.08 -1.03 5.12
N TRP A 122 -21.36 -1.63 6.28
CA TRP A 122 -20.35 -2.24 7.13
C TRP A 122 -19.67 -3.42 6.43
N GLY A 123 -20.45 -4.32 5.82
CA GLY A 123 -19.96 -5.56 5.18
C GLY A 123 -19.02 -5.29 4.01
N LEU A 124 -19.36 -4.33 3.14
CA LEU A 124 -18.46 -3.89 2.07
C LEU A 124 -17.13 -3.37 2.62
N ARG A 125 -17.17 -2.54 3.68
CA ARG A 125 -15.96 -2.00 4.31
C ARG A 125 -15.13 -3.10 4.98
N PHE A 126 -15.76 -4.04 5.67
CA PHE A 126 -15.08 -5.17 6.30
C PHE A 126 -14.40 -6.07 5.23
N VAL A 127 -15.10 -6.38 4.13
CA VAL A 127 -14.54 -7.11 2.99
C VAL A 127 -13.34 -6.38 2.39
N ASN A 128 -13.42 -5.05 2.24
CA ASN A 128 -12.34 -4.25 1.66
C ASN A 128 -11.09 -4.21 2.57
N ILE A 129 -11.28 -4.17 3.89
CA ILE A 129 -10.23 -4.31 4.91
C ILE A 129 -9.61 -5.72 4.90
N LEU A 130 -10.44 -6.76 4.95
CA LEU A 130 -10.02 -8.15 5.00
C LEU A 130 -9.23 -8.54 3.73
N SER A 131 -9.74 -8.17 2.56
CA SER A 131 -9.14 -8.47 1.26
C SER A 131 -7.73 -7.89 1.13
N ALA A 132 -7.51 -6.63 1.55
CA ALA A 132 -6.20 -6.01 1.52
C ALA A 132 -5.15 -6.77 2.36
N GLY A 133 -5.54 -7.26 3.55
CA GLY A 133 -4.70 -8.12 4.39
C GLY A 133 -4.41 -9.49 3.77
N ILE A 134 -5.40 -10.08 3.09
CA ILE A 134 -5.26 -11.34 2.35
C ILE A 134 -4.26 -11.19 1.20
N TYR A 135 -4.30 -10.10 0.42
CA TYR A 135 -3.31 -9.82 -0.63
C TYR A 135 -1.90 -9.62 -0.07
N ALA A 136 -1.79 -8.91 1.06
CA ALA A 136 -0.52 -8.70 1.76
C ALA A 136 0.12 -10.03 2.13
N LEU A 137 -0.65 -10.91 2.77
CA LEU A 137 -0.20 -12.23 3.20
C LEU A 137 0.14 -13.15 2.02
N TYR A 138 -0.62 -13.06 0.92
CA TYR A 138 -0.34 -13.79 -0.31
C TYR A 138 0.97 -13.37 -0.94
N TYR A 139 1.16 -12.07 -1.19
CA TYR A 139 2.39 -11.54 -1.75
C TYR A 139 3.60 -11.91 -0.88
N TYR A 140 3.47 -11.82 0.45
CA TYR A 140 4.54 -12.20 1.37
C TYR A 140 4.97 -13.68 1.22
N ASN A 141 4.03 -14.59 0.94
CA ASN A 141 4.30 -16.02 0.78
C ASN A 141 4.55 -16.45 -0.68
N ALA A 142 4.15 -15.66 -1.68
CA ALA A 142 4.22 -15.98 -3.11
C ALA A 142 5.58 -15.63 -3.76
N ARG A 143 6.66 -15.53 -2.97
CA ARG A 143 8.01 -15.12 -3.44
C ARG A 143 8.49 -15.88 -4.69
N SER A 144 8.21 -17.18 -4.77
CA SER A 144 8.65 -18.05 -5.87
C SER A 144 7.92 -17.85 -7.20
N SER A 145 6.88 -17.00 -7.24
CA SER A 145 6.09 -16.71 -8.44
C SER A 145 5.86 -15.21 -8.68
N ILE A 146 5.79 -14.40 -7.62
CA ILE A 146 5.61 -12.95 -7.66
C ILE A 146 6.86 -12.26 -7.10
N SER A 147 7.79 -11.91 -7.99
CA SER A 147 8.94 -11.07 -7.66
C SER A 147 8.52 -9.61 -7.41
N VAL A 148 9.34 -8.87 -6.67
CA VAL A 148 9.10 -7.43 -6.40
C VAL A 148 8.93 -6.63 -7.69
N ASN A 149 9.65 -6.94 -8.76
CA ASN A 149 9.51 -6.26 -10.05
C ASN A 149 8.14 -6.53 -10.72
N ARG A 150 7.53 -7.72 -10.52
CA ARG A 150 6.16 -8.01 -10.99
C ARG A 150 5.11 -7.26 -10.19
N LEU A 151 5.30 -7.09 -8.88
CA LEU A 151 4.44 -6.22 -8.07
C LEU A 151 4.54 -4.76 -8.52
N LEU A 152 5.77 -4.23 -8.64
CA LEU A 152 6.02 -2.85 -9.03
C LEU A 152 5.43 -2.52 -10.42
N GLY A 153 5.54 -3.44 -11.39
CA GLY A 153 4.89 -3.28 -12.69
C GLY A 153 3.35 -3.28 -12.61
N GLY A 154 2.75 -4.10 -11.75
CA GLY A 154 1.30 -4.08 -11.52
C GLY A 154 0.82 -2.77 -10.86
N LEU A 155 1.56 -2.26 -9.87
CA LEU A 155 1.30 -0.95 -9.28
C LEU A 155 1.52 0.19 -10.29
N ALA A 156 2.43 0.04 -11.26
CA ALA A 156 2.58 0.96 -12.38
C ALA A 156 1.37 0.93 -13.33
N THR A 157 0.76 -0.23 -13.57
CA THR A 157 -0.51 -0.32 -14.33
C THR A 157 -1.64 0.45 -13.63
N LEU A 158 -1.76 0.36 -12.30
CA LEU A 158 -2.71 1.19 -11.54
C LEU A 158 -2.44 2.69 -11.72
N TRP A 159 -1.17 3.12 -11.65
CA TRP A 159 -0.79 4.53 -11.75
C TRP A 159 -0.96 5.09 -13.17
N VAL A 160 -0.61 4.34 -14.22
CA VAL A 160 -0.88 4.72 -15.61
C VAL A 160 -2.39 4.81 -15.86
N THR A 161 -3.19 3.87 -15.34
CA THR A 161 -4.66 3.94 -15.41
C THR A 161 -5.19 5.21 -14.75
N LEU A 162 -4.68 5.55 -13.55
CA LEU A 162 -5.05 6.76 -12.81
C LEU A 162 -4.80 8.05 -13.60
N ILE A 163 -3.70 8.10 -14.39
CA ILE A 163 -3.35 9.26 -15.23
C ILE A 163 -4.22 9.33 -16.47
N VAL A 164 -4.38 8.22 -17.21
CA VAL A 164 -5.17 8.19 -18.45
C VAL A 164 -6.62 8.56 -18.16
N LEU A 165 -7.20 8.01 -17.08
CA LEU A 165 -8.55 8.38 -16.64
C LEU A 165 -8.61 9.77 -16.00
N GLY A 166 -7.52 10.22 -15.36
CA GLY A 166 -7.35 11.58 -14.89
C GLY A 166 -7.45 12.62 -16.02
N TYR A 167 -6.74 12.41 -17.13
CA TYR A 167 -6.87 13.21 -18.34
C TYR A 167 -8.27 13.10 -18.95
N GLY A 168 -8.88 11.92 -18.92
CA GLY A 168 -10.30 11.75 -19.27
C GLY A 168 -11.22 12.67 -18.46
N GLY A 169 -10.97 12.84 -17.16
CA GLY A 169 -11.73 13.74 -16.28
C GLY A 169 -11.47 15.23 -16.51
N VAL A 170 -10.28 15.60 -17.01
CA VAL A 170 -9.99 16.98 -17.43
C VAL A 170 -10.67 17.32 -18.76
N LEU A 171 -10.63 16.40 -19.73
CA LEU A 171 -11.10 16.64 -21.10
C LEU A 171 -12.60 16.38 -21.29
N PHE A 172 -13.18 15.48 -20.51
CA PHE A 172 -14.58 15.03 -20.63
C PHE A 172 -15.27 14.97 -19.25
N PRO A 173 -15.41 16.11 -18.55
CA PRO A 173 -15.83 16.14 -17.14
C PRO A 173 -17.21 15.51 -16.89
N GLU A 174 -18.17 15.75 -17.78
CA GLU A 174 -19.54 15.21 -17.70
C GLU A 174 -19.66 13.75 -18.16
N PHE A 175 -18.60 13.13 -18.67
CA PHE A 175 -18.66 11.76 -19.19
C PHE A 175 -18.76 10.74 -18.06
N ARG A 176 -19.75 9.86 -18.18
CA ARG A 176 -19.95 8.67 -17.34
C ARG A 176 -19.90 7.42 -18.20
N LEU A 177 -19.00 6.50 -17.87
CA LEU A 177 -18.89 5.23 -18.57
C LEU A 177 -20.10 4.34 -18.26
N ARG A 178 -20.79 3.83 -19.29
CA ARG A 178 -21.80 2.77 -19.13
C ARG A 178 -21.10 1.42 -19.12
N THR A 179 -20.87 0.86 -17.94
CA THR A 179 -20.16 -0.43 -17.81
C THR A 179 -21.09 -1.61 -18.13
N PRO A 180 -20.57 -2.75 -18.60
CA PRO A 180 -21.31 -4.01 -18.70
C PRO A 180 -22.05 -4.40 -17.41
N MET A 181 -21.45 -4.21 -16.23
CA MET A 181 -22.12 -4.49 -14.96
C MET A 181 -23.35 -3.60 -14.70
N SER A 182 -23.44 -2.40 -15.29
CA SER A 182 -24.63 -1.54 -15.16
C SER A 182 -25.90 -2.11 -15.81
N PHE A 183 -25.77 -3.07 -16.73
CA PHE A 183 -26.89 -3.81 -17.32
C PHE A 183 -27.28 -5.05 -16.52
N ILE A 184 -26.42 -5.50 -15.59
CA ILE A 184 -26.59 -6.70 -14.76
C ILE A 184 -27.05 -6.33 -13.33
N MET A 185 -26.65 -5.16 -12.83
CA MET A 185 -26.98 -4.69 -11.48
C MET A 185 -28.49 -4.44 -11.32
N PRO A 186 -29.18 -5.08 -10.34
CA PRO A 186 -30.61 -4.86 -10.13
C PRO A 186 -30.96 -3.40 -9.84
N SER A 187 -32.08 -2.94 -10.39
CA SER A 187 -32.53 -1.54 -10.32
C SER A 187 -32.66 -0.99 -8.89
N GLY A 188 -33.04 -1.82 -7.92
CA GLY A 188 -33.09 -1.45 -6.50
C GLY A 188 -31.73 -1.03 -5.93
N PHE A 189 -30.63 -1.69 -6.30
CA PHE A 189 -29.29 -1.29 -5.88
C PHE A 189 -28.83 0.00 -6.56
N MET A 190 -29.27 0.25 -7.81
CA MET A 190 -28.95 1.46 -8.56
C MET A 190 -29.63 2.74 -8.01
N GLN A 191 -30.54 2.62 -7.04
CA GLN A 191 -31.06 3.76 -6.27
C GLN A 191 -30.01 4.33 -5.30
N ASN A 192 -29.03 3.52 -4.86
CA ASN A 192 -27.94 3.98 -4.01
C ASN A 192 -26.88 4.70 -4.85
N LEU A 193 -26.63 5.98 -4.56
CA LEU A 193 -25.68 6.81 -5.31
C LEU A 193 -24.27 6.19 -5.42
N LEU A 194 -23.74 5.62 -4.33
CA LEU A 194 -22.41 5.02 -4.34
C LEU A 194 -22.34 3.77 -5.22
N VAL A 195 -23.39 2.93 -5.22
CA VAL A 195 -23.47 1.78 -6.13
C VAL A 195 -23.61 2.24 -7.58
N ARG A 196 -24.45 3.27 -7.82
CA ARG A 196 -24.62 3.89 -9.14
C ARG A 196 -23.30 4.45 -9.66
N ASP A 197 -22.48 5.11 -8.82
CA ASP A 197 -21.17 5.63 -9.22
C ASP A 197 -20.10 4.54 -9.41
N TYR A 198 -20.27 3.33 -8.86
CA TYR A 198 -19.42 2.19 -9.22
C TYR A 198 -19.83 1.52 -10.54
N MET A 199 -21.13 1.50 -10.87
CA MET A 199 -21.64 0.89 -12.11
C MET A 199 -21.61 1.86 -13.31
N LEU A 200 -21.74 3.17 -13.06
CA LEU A 200 -21.74 4.25 -14.06
C LEU A 200 -20.69 5.31 -13.72
N PRO A 201 -19.39 4.95 -13.61
CA PRO A 201 -18.37 5.82 -13.04
C PRO A 201 -18.16 7.10 -13.85
N PRO A 202 -18.18 8.27 -13.19
CA PRO A 202 -17.82 9.54 -13.81
C PRO A 202 -16.31 9.65 -13.99
N LEU A 203 -15.87 10.41 -14.98
CA LEU A 203 -14.45 10.75 -15.12
C LEU A 203 -14.02 11.87 -14.15
N ALA A 204 -14.94 12.78 -13.80
CA ALA A 204 -14.70 13.85 -12.82
C ALA A 204 -15.78 13.94 -11.72
N GLU A 205 -15.35 14.32 -10.51
CA GLU A 205 -16.18 14.76 -9.39
C GLU A 205 -16.45 16.27 -9.56
N VAL A 206 -17.42 16.61 -10.42
CA VAL A 206 -17.84 18.01 -10.66
C VAL A 206 -18.57 18.56 -9.42
N GLN A 207 -18.11 19.68 -8.87
CA GLN A 207 -18.62 20.27 -7.63
C GLN A 207 -18.89 21.77 -7.78
N ARG A 208 -20.10 22.24 -7.47
CA ARG A 208 -20.43 23.68 -7.42
C ARG A 208 -20.78 24.10 -5.98
N PRO A 209 -19.80 24.56 -5.17
CA PRO A 209 -20.05 25.18 -3.87
C PRO A 209 -20.98 26.39 -3.99
N TRP A 210 -21.68 26.71 -2.90
CA TRP A 210 -22.50 27.92 -2.82
C TRP A 210 -21.63 29.17 -3.00
N GLY A 211 -22.07 30.12 -3.83
CA GLY A 211 -21.32 31.33 -4.15
C GLY A 211 -20.14 31.15 -5.12
N ALA A 212 -19.76 29.93 -5.51
CA ALA A 212 -18.75 29.73 -6.54
C ALA A 212 -19.26 30.17 -7.92
N PRO A 213 -18.49 30.97 -8.69
CA PRO A 213 -18.93 31.45 -10.01
C PRO A 213 -19.17 30.28 -10.97
N GLU A 214 -18.20 29.36 -11.02
CA GLU A 214 -18.18 28.19 -11.90
C GLU A 214 -18.16 26.87 -11.10
N ALA A 215 -18.29 25.74 -11.80
CA ALA A 215 -18.19 24.41 -11.20
C ALA A 215 -16.73 23.93 -11.20
N TYR A 216 -16.23 23.50 -10.04
CA TYR A 216 -14.91 22.88 -9.93
C TYR A 216 -14.95 21.46 -10.52
N ILE A 217 -14.38 21.32 -11.71
CA ILE A 217 -14.08 20.04 -12.35
C ILE A 217 -12.88 19.40 -11.66
N ARG A 218 -13.02 18.16 -11.17
CA ARG A 218 -11.96 17.45 -10.43
C ARG A 218 -11.83 16.01 -10.90
N PRO A 219 -10.74 15.61 -11.57
CA PRO A 219 -10.58 14.23 -12.02
C PRO A 219 -10.69 13.22 -10.88
N SER A 220 -11.54 12.20 -11.07
CA SER A 220 -11.88 11.21 -10.04
C SER A 220 -11.67 9.76 -10.50
N ALA A 221 -11.96 9.44 -11.77
CA ALA A 221 -11.82 8.08 -12.29
C ALA A 221 -10.39 7.55 -12.10
N PRO A 222 -10.23 6.30 -11.61
CA PRO A 222 -11.22 5.22 -11.57
C PRO A 222 -12.19 5.24 -10.36
N PHE A 223 -12.09 6.24 -9.48
CA PHE A 223 -12.86 6.31 -8.23
C PHE A 223 -14.06 7.27 -8.35
N PRO A 224 -15.10 7.13 -7.49
CA PRO A 224 -16.22 8.08 -7.43
C PRO A 224 -15.79 9.48 -6.95
N TYR A 225 -14.71 9.60 -6.17
CA TYR A 225 -14.27 10.86 -5.56
C TYR A 225 -12.81 11.20 -5.92
N ALA A 226 -12.55 12.46 -6.29
CA ALA A 226 -11.21 12.97 -6.55
C ALA A 226 -10.32 12.98 -5.29
N ASN A 227 -10.93 12.87 -4.10
CA ASN A 227 -10.22 12.62 -2.84
C ASN A 227 -9.52 11.24 -2.86
N SER A 228 -10.20 10.21 -3.36
CA SER A 228 -9.66 8.85 -3.53
C SER A 228 -8.62 8.77 -4.66
N TRP A 229 -8.80 9.56 -5.73
CA TRP A 229 -7.81 9.76 -6.79
C TRP A 229 -6.51 10.33 -6.22
N GLY A 230 -6.58 11.44 -5.48
CA GLY A 230 -5.40 12.08 -4.89
C GLY A 230 -4.68 11.20 -3.88
N LEU A 231 -5.41 10.48 -3.00
CA LEU A 231 -4.76 9.51 -2.12
C LEU A 231 -4.05 8.40 -2.93
N ALA A 232 -4.70 7.82 -3.95
CA ALA A 232 -4.05 6.82 -4.79
C ALA A 232 -2.79 7.37 -5.48
N TYR A 233 -2.83 8.62 -5.97
CA TYR A 233 -1.69 9.30 -6.57
C TYR A 233 -0.54 9.52 -5.56
N THR A 234 -0.85 9.95 -4.33
CA THR A 234 0.12 10.06 -3.23
C THR A 234 0.79 8.72 -2.90
N LEU A 235 0.04 7.62 -2.89
CA LEU A 235 0.61 6.30 -2.56
C LEU A 235 1.40 5.69 -3.73
N LEU A 236 0.99 5.93 -4.98
CA LEU A 236 1.60 5.31 -6.16
C LEU A 236 2.79 6.10 -6.73
N THR A 237 2.84 7.43 -6.58
CA THR A 237 3.96 8.23 -7.12
C THR A 237 5.31 7.87 -6.47
N PRO A 238 5.43 7.65 -5.14
CA PRO A 238 6.63 7.07 -4.54
C PRO A 238 6.98 5.67 -5.08
N VAL A 239 5.98 4.82 -5.35
CA VAL A 239 6.19 3.52 -5.99
C VAL A 239 6.81 3.72 -7.39
N MET A 240 6.37 4.73 -8.14
CA MET A 240 6.93 5.02 -9.47
C MET A 240 8.36 5.56 -9.41
N LEU A 241 8.71 6.34 -8.39
CA LEU A 241 10.11 6.74 -8.15
C LEU A 241 10.98 5.51 -7.79
N ALA A 242 10.45 4.56 -7.02
CA ALA A 242 11.09 3.27 -6.79
C ALA A 242 11.20 2.41 -8.07
N CYS A 243 10.22 2.48 -8.98
CA CYS A 243 10.29 1.84 -10.30
C CYS A 243 11.38 2.45 -11.18
N LEU A 244 11.39 3.79 -11.32
CA LEU A 244 12.32 4.55 -12.15
C LEU A 244 13.79 4.21 -11.83
N LEU A 245 14.11 4.13 -10.55
CA LEU A 245 15.46 3.79 -10.06
C LEU A 245 15.83 2.31 -10.25
N ARG A 246 14.85 1.41 -10.46
CA ARG A 246 15.08 -0.03 -10.75
C ARG A 246 15.06 -0.37 -12.24
N LEU A 247 14.49 0.48 -13.09
CA LEU A 247 14.46 0.29 -14.54
C LEU A 247 15.87 0.29 -15.13
N ARG A 248 16.15 -0.68 -16.01
CA ARG A 248 17.43 -0.79 -16.75
C ARG A 248 17.37 -0.15 -18.15
N SER A 249 16.21 -0.18 -18.82
CA SER A 249 16.04 0.45 -20.13
C SER A 249 15.92 1.97 -19.98
N ILE A 250 16.75 2.72 -20.71
CA ILE A 250 16.70 4.19 -20.76
C ILE A 250 15.37 4.69 -21.33
N TRP A 251 14.85 4.02 -22.36
CA TRP A 251 13.55 4.37 -22.98
C TRP A 251 12.39 4.25 -22.00
N LEU A 252 12.39 3.21 -21.15
CA LEU A 252 11.36 3.07 -20.10
C LEU A 252 11.52 4.12 -18.98
N ARG A 253 12.75 4.57 -18.68
CA ARG A 253 12.97 5.68 -17.75
C ARG A 253 12.44 7.00 -18.32
N ILE A 254 12.72 7.28 -19.59
CA ILE A 254 12.22 8.48 -20.30
C ILE A 254 10.70 8.46 -20.36
N ALA A 255 10.08 7.33 -20.77
CA ALA A 255 8.63 7.20 -20.82
C ALA A 255 7.97 7.39 -19.44
N LEU A 256 8.58 6.87 -18.37
CA LEU A 256 8.08 7.07 -17.01
C LEU A 256 8.25 8.52 -16.53
N LEU A 257 9.37 9.19 -16.85
CA LEU A 257 9.59 10.61 -16.56
C LEU A 257 8.59 11.52 -17.30
N ILE A 258 8.32 11.24 -18.58
CA ILE A 258 7.27 11.93 -19.36
C ILE A 258 5.90 11.70 -18.71
N GLY A 259 5.58 10.46 -18.34
CA GLY A 259 4.36 10.13 -17.60
C GLY A 259 4.24 10.91 -16.27
N MET A 260 5.35 11.10 -15.54
CA MET A 260 5.39 11.84 -14.28
C MET A 260 5.27 13.35 -14.45
N ALA A 261 5.74 13.89 -15.58
CA ALA A 261 5.50 15.29 -15.95
C ALA A 261 4.03 15.50 -16.34
N LEU A 262 3.48 14.67 -17.23
CA LEU A 262 2.08 14.72 -17.66
C LEU A 262 1.10 14.50 -16.49
N SER A 263 1.42 13.62 -15.54
CA SER A 263 0.54 13.35 -14.40
C SER A 263 0.34 14.53 -13.45
N THR A 264 1.16 15.59 -13.56
CA THR A 264 0.94 16.83 -12.81
C THR A 264 -0.38 17.52 -13.19
N VAL A 265 -0.79 17.47 -14.46
CA VAL A 265 -1.98 18.17 -14.97
C VAL A 265 -3.28 17.70 -14.28
N PRO A 266 -3.66 16.40 -14.32
CA PRO A 266 -4.84 15.94 -13.58
C PRO A 266 -4.66 16.04 -12.06
N ALA A 267 -3.44 15.89 -11.54
CA ALA A 267 -3.18 16.03 -10.10
C ALA A 267 -3.49 17.45 -9.60
N ILE A 268 -3.04 18.49 -10.31
CA ILE A 268 -3.37 19.90 -10.05
C ILE A 268 -4.89 20.10 -10.13
N ALA A 269 -5.53 19.61 -11.18
CA ALA A 269 -6.98 19.73 -11.39
C ALA A 269 -7.84 19.08 -10.28
N THR A 270 -7.31 18.14 -9.48
CA THR A 270 -8.05 17.62 -8.31
C THR A 270 -8.22 18.64 -7.16
N SER A 271 -7.44 19.74 -7.18
CA SER A 271 -7.29 20.75 -6.11
C SER A 271 -6.97 20.17 -4.72
N ASN A 272 -6.39 18.98 -4.67
CA ASN A 272 -6.51 18.10 -3.51
C ASN A 272 -5.35 18.26 -2.51
N ARG A 273 -5.43 19.28 -1.64
CA ARG A 273 -4.34 19.74 -0.75
C ARG A 273 -3.62 18.64 0.07
N GLY A 274 -4.34 17.66 0.61
CA GLY A 274 -3.74 16.54 1.37
C GLY A 274 -2.81 15.63 0.54
N MET A 275 -2.98 15.59 -0.78
CA MET A 275 -2.16 14.81 -1.71
C MET A 275 -0.74 15.39 -1.77
N PHE A 276 -0.65 16.72 -1.90
CA PHE A 276 0.61 17.45 -1.87
C PHE A 276 1.31 17.33 -0.51
N ILE A 277 0.55 17.35 0.60
CA ILE A 277 1.09 17.10 1.95
C ILE A 277 1.73 15.69 2.01
N GLY A 278 1.03 14.65 1.55
CA GLY A 278 1.56 13.27 1.56
C GLY A 278 2.76 13.05 0.63
N LEU A 279 2.78 13.72 -0.53
CA LEU A 279 3.92 13.71 -1.45
C LEU A 279 5.13 14.44 -0.85
N GLY A 280 4.91 15.59 -0.20
CA GLY A 280 5.93 16.34 0.53
C GLY A 280 6.54 15.53 1.68
N ILE A 281 5.70 14.84 2.46
CA ILE A 281 6.15 13.92 3.52
C ILE A 281 6.97 12.76 2.94
N SER A 282 6.55 12.18 1.81
CA SER A 282 7.33 11.14 1.12
C SER A 282 8.70 11.64 0.68
N ALA A 283 8.76 12.83 0.06
CA ALA A 283 10.02 13.43 -0.40
C ALA A 283 10.95 13.81 0.79
N ALA A 284 10.41 14.44 1.83
CA ALA A 284 11.14 14.79 3.04
C ALA A 284 11.69 13.56 3.76
N TYR A 285 10.90 12.49 3.88
CA TYR A 285 11.34 11.22 4.44
C TYR A 285 12.51 10.62 3.63
N VAL A 286 12.43 10.59 2.30
CA VAL A 286 13.51 10.05 1.47
C VAL A 286 14.75 10.93 1.52
N LEU A 287 14.62 12.26 1.51
CA LEU A 287 15.75 13.18 1.69
C LEU A 287 16.45 12.95 3.04
N LEU A 288 15.70 12.86 4.14
CA LEU A 288 16.24 12.54 5.46
C LEU A 288 16.97 11.19 5.47
N ARG A 289 16.41 10.17 4.82
CA ARG A 289 17.05 8.84 4.72
C ARG A 289 18.33 8.87 3.87
N GLN A 290 18.37 9.65 2.79
CA GLN A 290 19.57 9.83 1.95
C GLN A 290 20.64 10.66 2.67
N PHE A 291 20.25 11.67 3.47
CA PHE A 291 21.12 12.46 4.33
C PHE A 291 21.76 11.58 5.42
N LEU A 292 20.97 10.80 6.15
CA LEU A 292 21.45 9.86 7.17
C LEU A 292 22.30 8.72 6.59
N ALA A 293 22.18 8.44 5.29
CA ALA A 293 23.04 7.52 4.54
C ALA A 293 24.27 8.21 3.89
N ALA A 294 24.55 9.48 4.24
CA ALA A 294 25.63 10.32 3.70
C ALA A 294 25.65 10.43 2.15
N ASN A 295 24.50 10.22 1.49
CA ASN A 295 24.38 10.26 0.03
C ASN A 295 24.13 11.69 -0.47
N TRP A 296 25.11 12.57 -0.23
CA TRP A 296 25.04 14.01 -0.51
C TRP A 296 24.67 14.35 -1.95
N ARG A 297 25.13 13.56 -2.92
CA ARG A 297 24.78 13.72 -4.35
C ARG A 297 23.27 13.60 -4.57
N ALA A 298 22.65 12.57 -3.99
CA ALA A 298 21.20 12.36 -4.12
C ALA A 298 20.37 13.32 -3.27
N VAL A 299 20.89 13.80 -2.13
CA VAL A 299 20.27 14.90 -1.37
C VAL A 299 20.25 16.17 -2.22
N GLY A 300 21.39 16.58 -2.80
CA GLY A 300 21.49 17.75 -3.66
C GLY A 300 20.58 17.66 -4.90
N MET A 301 20.58 16.51 -5.60
CA MET A 301 19.66 16.26 -6.72
C MET A 301 18.19 16.34 -6.30
N GLY A 302 17.83 15.77 -5.14
CA GLY A 302 16.45 15.79 -4.64
C GLY A 302 15.97 17.18 -4.23
N VAL A 303 16.83 17.97 -3.58
CA VAL A 303 16.56 19.38 -3.24
C VAL A 303 16.42 20.21 -4.52
N ALA A 304 17.33 20.08 -5.48
CA ALA A 304 17.26 20.79 -6.76
C ALA A 304 15.97 20.45 -7.54
N ALA A 305 15.56 19.17 -7.56
CA ALA A 305 14.31 18.75 -8.19
C ALA A 305 13.07 19.33 -7.50
N ILE A 306 13.04 19.39 -6.16
CA ILE A 306 11.95 20.02 -5.41
C ILE A 306 11.90 21.53 -5.69
N VAL A 307 13.04 22.22 -5.67
CA VAL A 307 13.12 23.67 -5.98
C VAL A 307 12.62 23.93 -7.40
N ALA A 308 13.03 23.13 -8.39
CA ALA A 308 12.55 23.26 -9.77
C ALA A 308 11.02 23.08 -9.89
N VAL A 309 10.45 22.09 -9.19
CA VAL A 309 8.98 21.88 -9.17
C VAL A 309 8.26 23.04 -8.48
N VAL A 310 8.78 23.53 -7.35
CA VAL A 310 8.18 24.67 -6.63
C VAL A 310 8.21 25.94 -7.48
N VAL A 311 9.36 26.27 -8.10
CA VAL A 311 9.50 27.42 -9.00
C VAL A 311 8.55 27.30 -10.19
N ALA A 312 8.41 26.12 -10.80
CA ALA A 312 7.49 25.89 -11.90
C ALA A 312 6.02 26.12 -11.49
N LEU A 313 5.59 25.64 -10.31
CA LEU A 313 4.23 25.81 -9.80
C LEU A 313 3.85 27.26 -9.47
N PHE A 314 4.82 28.07 -9.02
CA PHE A 314 4.62 29.52 -8.85
C PHE A 314 4.61 30.24 -10.21
N ALA A 315 5.56 29.94 -11.10
CA ALA A 315 5.65 30.58 -12.41
C ALA A 315 4.44 30.30 -13.33
N SER A 316 3.69 29.22 -13.09
CA SER A 316 2.48 28.85 -13.83
C SER A 316 1.17 29.35 -13.21
N GLY A 317 1.19 30.14 -12.13
CA GLY A 317 -0.03 30.55 -11.39
C GLY A 317 -0.82 29.35 -10.81
N THR A 318 -0.19 28.18 -10.71
CA THR A 318 -0.87 26.95 -10.28
C THR A 318 -1.14 26.95 -8.77
N VAL A 319 -0.32 27.64 -7.98
CA VAL A 319 -0.53 27.82 -6.54
C VAL A 319 -1.88 28.48 -6.27
N ASP A 320 -2.20 29.56 -6.99
CA ASP A 320 -3.44 30.32 -6.80
C ASP A 320 -4.68 29.49 -7.18
N ASN A 321 -4.60 28.69 -8.24
CA ASN A 321 -5.64 27.73 -8.62
C ASN A 321 -5.87 26.62 -7.58
N ILE A 322 -4.85 26.25 -6.81
CA ILE A 322 -4.98 25.28 -5.70
C ILE A 322 -5.53 25.95 -4.42
N LEU A 323 -5.26 27.24 -4.23
CA LEU A 323 -5.68 27.99 -3.04
C LEU A 323 -7.08 28.59 -3.16
N GLY A 324 -7.41 29.26 -4.27
CA GLY A 324 -8.63 30.09 -4.43
C GLY A 324 -9.96 29.33 -4.33
N ARG A 325 -9.94 27.99 -4.41
CA ARG A 325 -11.11 27.19 -4.02
C ARG A 325 -11.47 27.36 -2.54
N GLN A 326 -10.53 27.67 -1.66
CA GLN A 326 -10.79 27.86 -0.23
C GLN A 326 -11.80 28.98 0.02
N ASP A 327 -11.74 30.05 -0.75
CA ASP A 327 -12.48 31.29 -0.49
C ASP A 327 -13.98 31.13 -0.78
N TYR A 328 -14.33 30.27 -1.74
CA TYR A 328 -15.71 29.84 -2.05
C TYR A 328 -16.12 28.54 -1.34
N SER A 329 -15.21 27.91 -0.61
CA SER A 329 -15.44 26.63 0.06
C SER A 329 -15.30 26.81 1.56
N ASP A 330 -16.15 27.68 2.15
CA ASP A 330 -16.25 27.91 3.59
C ASP A 330 -16.61 26.61 4.32
N SER A 331 -15.56 25.88 4.63
CA SER A 331 -15.57 24.52 5.13
C SER A 331 -14.70 24.39 6.37
N THR A 332 -14.03 25.47 6.78
CA THR A 332 -13.27 25.52 8.04
C THR A 332 -14.24 25.48 9.22
N GLY A 333 -15.29 26.30 9.20
CA GLY A 333 -16.38 26.24 10.18
C GLY A 333 -17.10 24.90 10.16
N GLY A 334 -17.61 24.48 9.00
CA GLY A 334 -18.34 23.23 8.82
C GLY A 334 -17.56 21.96 9.19
N ARG A 335 -16.27 21.85 8.80
CA ARG A 335 -15.43 20.71 9.18
C ARG A 335 -15.04 20.74 10.65
N ALA A 336 -14.72 21.91 11.22
CA ALA A 336 -14.44 22.01 12.66
C ALA A 336 -15.68 21.71 13.50
N ALA A 337 -16.89 22.02 13.01
CA ALA A 337 -18.14 21.55 13.61
C ALA A 337 -18.29 20.01 13.48
N LEU A 338 -18.08 19.44 12.29
CA LEU A 338 -18.23 18.00 12.06
C LEU A 338 -17.20 17.15 12.82
N TYR A 339 -15.97 17.63 12.97
CA TYR A 339 -14.94 17.01 13.80
C TYR A 339 -15.35 17.02 15.28
N ARG A 340 -15.88 18.14 15.79
CA ARG A 340 -16.40 18.25 17.16
C ARG A 340 -17.62 17.33 17.38
N ALA A 341 -18.55 17.26 16.42
CA ALA A 341 -19.70 16.35 16.46
C ALA A 341 -19.25 14.88 16.45
N THR A 342 -18.39 14.50 15.50
CA THR A 342 -17.83 13.14 15.38
C THR A 342 -17.08 12.73 16.66
N TRP A 343 -16.31 13.64 17.25
CA TRP A 343 -15.62 13.41 18.53
C TRP A 343 -16.62 13.22 19.68
N LYS A 344 -17.57 14.14 19.86
CA LYS A 344 -18.58 14.06 20.93
C LYS A 344 -19.36 12.75 20.86
N ALA A 345 -19.87 12.40 19.68
CA ALA A 345 -20.60 11.15 19.48
C ALA A 345 -19.71 9.91 19.70
N THR A 346 -18.40 9.96 19.38
CA THR A 346 -17.50 8.85 19.72
C THR A 346 -17.42 8.63 21.24
N LEU A 347 -17.48 9.69 22.07
CA LEU A 347 -17.49 9.55 23.53
C LEU A 347 -18.74 8.85 24.08
N GLU A 348 -19.83 8.76 23.29
CA GLU A 348 -21.05 8.03 23.64
C GLU A 348 -20.95 6.52 23.31
N SER A 349 -20.04 6.12 22.41
CA SER A 349 -19.69 4.70 22.14
C SER A 349 -18.17 4.52 21.96
N PRO A 350 -17.35 4.75 23.00
CA PRO A 350 -15.91 4.94 22.86
C PRO A 350 -15.14 3.63 22.56
N ILE A 351 -15.70 2.48 22.93
CA ILE A 351 -15.04 1.18 22.78
C ILE A 351 -15.26 0.62 21.37
N ILE A 352 -16.53 0.39 21.00
CA ILE A 352 -16.92 -0.30 19.75
C ILE A 352 -17.30 0.63 18.59
N GLY A 353 -17.57 1.92 18.86
CA GLY A 353 -18.07 2.85 17.85
C GLY A 353 -19.51 2.55 17.43
N TYR A 354 -19.83 2.83 16.16
CA TYR A 354 -21.19 2.70 15.60
C TYR A 354 -21.32 1.76 14.40
N GLY A 355 -20.26 1.03 14.04
CA GLY A 355 -20.17 0.12 12.88
C GLY A 355 -20.12 0.84 11.51
N THR A 356 -20.89 1.91 11.34
CA THR A 356 -21.09 2.65 10.09
C THR A 356 -21.10 4.18 10.30
N PRO A 357 -20.79 5.02 9.29
CA PRO A 357 -20.97 6.47 9.36
C PRO A 357 -22.44 6.84 9.56
N ARG A 358 -22.72 7.87 10.36
CA ARG A 358 -24.09 8.39 10.58
C ARG A 358 -24.18 9.83 10.12
N MET A 359 -25.29 10.19 9.47
CA MET A 359 -25.55 11.56 8.99
C MET A 359 -25.61 12.53 10.17
N GLU A 360 -24.95 13.69 10.07
CA GLU A 360 -25.19 14.83 10.96
C GLU A 360 -26.11 15.83 10.22
N PRO A 361 -27.42 15.88 10.52
CA PRO A 361 -28.37 16.67 9.74
C PRO A 361 -28.08 18.17 9.76
N SER A 362 -27.52 18.71 10.85
CA SER A 362 -27.20 20.14 10.98
C SER A 362 -26.04 20.59 10.08
N ILE A 363 -25.23 19.65 9.58
CA ILE A 363 -24.06 19.90 8.72
C ILE A 363 -24.27 19.36 7.30
N GLY A 364 -25.23 18.44 7.11
CA GLY A 364 -25.49 17.80 5.82
C GLY A 364 -24.44 16.77 5.40
N VAL A 365 -23.61 16.28 6.34
CA VAL A 365 -22.49 15.37 6.07
C VAL A 365 -22.41 14.30 7.15
N SER A 366 -22.08 13.06 6.78
CA SER A 366 -21.94 11.97 7.76
C SER A 366 -20.66 12.06 8.60
N MET A 367 -20.81 11.91 9.91
CA MET A 367 -19.72 11.72 10.87
C MET A 367 -18.85 10.53 10.49
N GLY A 368 -17.54 10.64 10.71
CA GLY A 368 -16.57 9.59 10.34
C GLY A 368 -16.24 9.48 8.85
N THR A 369 -16.60 10.46 7.99
CA THR A 369 -16.29 10.42 6.55
C THR A 369 -15.09 11.26 6.11
N GLN A 370 -14.71 12.32 6.85
CA GLN A 370 -13.66 13.28 6.49
C GLN A 370 -12.23 12.79 6.78
N GLY A 371 -11.93 11.52 6.52
CA GLY A 371 -10.62 10.91 6.77
C GLY A 371 -10.72 9.60 7.54
N TYR A 372 -9.77 8.68 7.29
CA TYR A 372 -9.78 7.35 7.87
C TYR A 372 -9.60 7.34 9.39
N LEU A 373 -8.89 8.31 9.97
CA LEU A 373 -8.84 8.52 11.43
C LEU A 373 -10.26 8.64 11.99
N TRP A 374 -11.08 9.53 11.40
CA TRP A 374 -12.47 9.74 11.79
C TRP A 374 -13.33 8.52 11.48
N THR A 375 -13.09 7.81 10.37
CA THR A 375 -13.78 6.55 10.04
C THR A 375 -13.52 5.48 11.10
N LEU A 376 -12.26 5.23 11.45
CA LEU A 376 -11.85 4.23 12.43
C LEU A 376 -12.41 4.56 13.81
N MET A 377 -12.20 5.80 14.25
CA MET A 377 -12.65 6.31 15.55
C MET A 377 -14.16 6.20 15.73
N PHE A 378 -14.95 6.69 14.76
CA PHE A 378 -16.40 6.72 14.86
C PHE A 378 -17.05 5.35 14.59
N CYS A 379 -16.55 4.59 13.61
CA CYS A 379 -17.18 3.33 13.23
C CYS A 379 -16.71 2.15 14.10
N PHE A 380 -15.48 2.17 14.63
CA PHE A 380 -14.87 1.03 15.32
C PHE A 380 -14.31 1.42 16.72
N GLY A 381 -14.59 2.62 17.20
CA GLY A 381 -14.16 3.14 18.50
C GLY A 381 -12.66 3.44 18.59
N PHE A 382 -12.24 3.88 19.77
CA PHE A 382 -10.82 4.13 20.06
C PHE A 382 -9.98 2.85 19.98
N VAL A 383 -10.56 1.68 20.24
CA VAL A 383 -9.87 0.38 20.11
C VAL A 383 -9.56 0.07 18.64
N GLY A 384 -10.52 0.27 17.72
CA GLY A 384 -10.30 0.10 16.29
C GLY A 384 -9.27 1.09 15.72
N LEU A 385 -9.32 2.36 16.17
CA LEU A 385 -8.30 3.36 15.86
C LEU A 385 -6.91 2.95 16.38
N ALA A 386 -6.80 2.51 17.64
CA ALA A 386 -5.54 2.13 18.26
C ALA A 386 -4.91 0.89 17.60
N LEU A 387 -5.70 -0.12 17.23
CA LEU A 387 -5.23 -1.29 16.50
C LEU A 387 -4.70 -0.93 15.11
N PHE A 388 -5.38 -0.04 14.38
CA PHE A 388 -4.88 0.45 13.09
C PHE A 388 -3.61 1.32 13.24
N ALA A 389 -3.57 2.21 14.23
CA ALA A 389 -2.39 3.02 14.51
C ALA A 389 -1.17 2.16 14.91
N LEU A 390 -1.38 1.13 15.74
CA LEU A 390 -0.35 0.14 16.08
C LEU A 390 0.10 -0.64 14.83
N PHE A 391 -0.82 -1.05 13.96
CA PHE A 391 -0.47 -1.68 12.68
C PHE A 391 0.42 -0.76 11.82
N MET A 392 0.10 0.53 11.73
CA MET A 392 0.91 1.52 11.01
C MET A 392 2.31 1.66 11.61
N VAL A 393 2.41 1.83 12.93
CA VAL A 393 3.70 1.94 13.65
C VAL A 393 4.53 0.67 13.49
N CYS A 394 3.95 -0.51 13.73
CA CYS A 394 4.64 -1.80 13.53
C CYS A 394 5.11 -1.99 12.09
N THR A 395 4.35 -1.51 11.11
CA THR A 395 4.68 -1.60 9.68
C THR A 395 5.84 -0.68 9.31
N VAL A 396 5.81 0.60 9.72
CA VAL A 396 6.91 1.56 9.51
C VAL A 396 8.18 1.11 10.25
N ALA A 397 8.06 0.62 11.48
CA ALA A 397 9.21 0.09 12.25
C ALA A 397 9.81 -1.16 11.60
N SER A 398 8.98 -2.07 11.07
CA SER A 398 9.44 -3.28 10.37
C SER A 398 10.10 -2.96 9.04
N GLY A 399 9.58 -1.98 8.28
CA GLY A 399 10.12 -1.56 7.00
C GLY A 399 11.34 -0.63 7.09
N ALA A 400 11.57 0.03 8.24
CA ALA A 400 12.65 1.01 8.42
C ALA A 400 14.09 0.48 8.20
N ARG A 401 14.28 -0.84 8.04
CA ARG A 401 15.60 -1.47 7.79
C ARG A 401 15.97 -1.61 6.29
N VAL A 402 15.12 -1.20 5.35
CA VAL A 402 15.50 -1.07 3.92
C VAL A 402 16.74 -0.19 3.78
N LYS A 403 17.58 -0.43 2.77
CA LYS A 403 18.89 0.25 2.62
C LYS A 403 19.11 0.92 1.27
N THR A 404 18.32 0.63 0.24
CA THR A 404 18.48 1.23 -1.08
C THR A 404 17.55 2.43 -1.27
N THR A 405 17.89 3.37 -2.15
CA THR A 405 17.02 4.51 -2.48
C THR A 405 15.65 4.10 -3.06
N PRO A 406 15.52 3.06 -3.93
CA PRO A 406 14.22 2.46 -4.26
C PRO A 406 13.45 1.95 -3.03
N GLY A 407 14.15 1.35 -2.06
CA GLY A 407 13.57 0.93 -0.79
C GLY A 407 13.08 2.10 0.05
N TYR A 408 13.81 3.21 0.10
CA TYR A 408 13.37 4.42 0.81
C TYR A 408 12.10 5.01 0.20
N TRP A 409 12.01 5.11 -1.13
CA TRP A 409 10.78 5.55 -1.82
C TRP A 409 9.61 4.60 -1.60
N LEU A 410 9.80 3.28 -1.64
CA LEU A 410 8.71 2.34 -1.37
C LEU A 410 8.29 2.36 0.11
N HIS A 411 9.23 2.59 1.03
CA HIS A 411 8.97 2.71 2.45
C HIS A 411 8.36 4.08 2.84
N SER A 412 8.46 5.10 1.99
CA SER A 412 7.79 6.38 2.23
C SER A 412 6.26 6.26 2.15
N VAL A 413 5.74 5.24 1.47
CA VAL A 413 4.30 4.97 1.34
C VAL A 413 3.61 4.79 2.71
N PRO A 414 3.99 3.82 3.57
CA PRO A 414 3.42 3.72 4.92
C PRO A 414 3.73 4.92 5.80
N VAL A 415 4.87 5.62 5.61
CA VAL A 415 5.19 6.84 6.37
C VAL A 415 4.22 7.99 6.04
N ALA A 416 3.92 8.21 4.76
CA ALA A 416 2.92 9.21 4.33
C ALA A 416 1.51 8.83 4.81
N CYS A 417 1.15 7.54 4.79
CA CYS A 417 -0.12 7.05 5.34
C CYS A 417 -0.36 7.44 6.79
N CYS A 418 0.67 7.46 7.65
CA CYS A 418 0.57 7.89 9.05
C CYS A 418 0.07 9.33 9.24
N VAL A 419 0.12 10.17 8.19
CA VAL A 419 -0.43 11.53 8.22
C VAL A 419 -1.66 11.67 7.32
N VAL A 420 -1.63 11.14 6.08
CA VAL A 420 -2.76 11.36 5.16
C VAL A 420 -4.04 10.62 5.55
N PHE A 421 -3.98 9.61 6.44
CA PHE A 421 -5.18 8.99 7.01
C PHE A 421 -6.02 9.94 7.90
N ILE A 422 -5.46 11.07 8.34
CA ILE A 422 -6.20 12.14 9.04
C ILE A 422 -7.20 12.82 8.10
N PHE A 423 -6.88 12.92 6.80
CA PHE A 423 -7.61 13.72 5.81
C PHE A 423 -8.33 12.89 4.74
N TYR A 424 -7.85 11.67 4.47
CA TYR A 424 -8.43 10.78 3.46
C TYR A 424 -8.85 9.44 4.05
N SER A 425 -10.00 8.96 3.57
CA SER A 425 -10.53 7.63 3.86
C SER A 425 -9.89 6.61 2.92
N PHE A 426 -9.46 5.47 3.45
CA PHE A 426 -8.77 4.44 2.69
C PHE A 426 -9.79 3.37 2.24
N ASP A 427 -9.95 3.21 0.92
CA ASP A 427 -10.72 2.11 0.32
C ASP A 427 -9.77 0.98 -0.15
N ILE A 428 -10.34 -0.11 -0.67
CA ILE A 428 -9.62 -1.35 -1.02
C ILE A 428 -8.37 -1.12 -1.88
N ALA A 429 -8.40 -0.19 -2.84
CA ALA A 429 -7.25 0.10 -3.68
C ALA A 429 -6.11 0.72 -2.86
N GLN A 430 -6.39 1.75 -2.06
CA GLN A 430 -5.42 2.47 -1.25
C GLN A 430 -4.88 1.60 -0.10
N LEU A 431 -5.73 0.79 0.53
CA LEU A 431 -5.32 -0.25 1.48
C LEU A 431 -4.42 -1.30 0.81
N THR A 432 -4.73 -1.75 -0.40
CA THR A 432 -3.93 -2.72 -1.16
C THR A 432 -2.56 -2.16 -1.54
N ILE A 433 -2.48 -0.90 -1.97
CA ILE A 433 -1.21 -0.23 -2.28
C ILE A 433 -0.33 -0.11 -1.03
N LEU A 434 -0.89 0.40 0.08
CA LEU A 434 -0.22 0.46 1.39
C LEU A 434 0.31 -0.92 1.79
N MET A 435 -0.55 -1.95 1.75
CA MET A 435 -0.22 -3.31 2.15
C MET A 435 0.89 -3.93 1.31
N LEU A 436 0.80 -3.85 -0.01
CA LEU A 436 1.78 -4.48 -0.90
C LEU A 436 3.13 -3.75 -0.89
N ALA A 437 3.15 -2.42 -0.83
CA ALA A 437 4.38 -1.65 -0.64
C ALA A 437 5.07 -2.02 0.69
N SER A 438 4.29 -2.11 1.77
CA SER A 438 4.76 -2.49 3.11
C SER A 438 5.34 -3.90 3.13
N MET A 439 4.61 -4.88 2.57
CA MET A 439 5.09 -6.26 2.49
C MET A 439 6.29 -6.41 1.56
N ALA A 440 6.44 -5.59 0.52
CA ALA A 440 7.64 -5.59 -0.32
C ALA A 440 8.89 -5.13 0.45
N CYS A 441 8.79 -4.10 1.27
CA CYS A 441 9.89 -3.68 2.16
C CYS A 441 10.23 -4.79 3.17
N ILE A 442 9.24 -5.33 3.90
CA ILE A 442 9.45 -6.36 4.93
C ILE A 442 9.96 -7.68 4.31
N ARG A 443 9.49 -8.07 3.12
CA ARG A 443 9.99 -9.25 2.39
C ARG A 443 11.41 -9.02 1.88
N SER A 444 11.75 -7.84 1.35
CA SER A 444 13.12 -7.50 0.93
C SER A 444 14.12 -7.62 2.07
N ILE A 445 13.81 -7.04 3.23
CA ILE A 445 14.67 -7.06 4.44
C ILE A 445 14.95 -8.50 4.89
N ARG A 446 13.96 -9.40 4.79
CA ARG A 446 14.07 -10.80 5.20
C ARG A 446 14.79 -11.67 4.17
N ASP A 447 14.43 -11.53 2.90
CA ASP A 447 14.71 -12.51 1.85
C ASP A 447 15.72 -12.01 0.78
N GLY A 448 16.19 -10.76 0.89
CA GLY A 448 17.26 -10.19 0.06
C GLY A 448 16.84 -9.71 -1.33
N GLU A 449 15.70 -9.01 -1.46
CA GLU A 449 15.11 -8.65 -2.77
C GLU A 449 15.58 -7.30 -3.36
N GLY A 450 16.56 -6.68 -2.72
CA GLY A 450 17.24 -5.48 -3.22
C GLY A 450 16.44 -4.17 -3.09
N LEU A 451 15.59 -4.06 -2.07
CA LEU A 451 15.05 -2.80 -1.52
C LEU A 451 15.72 -2.51 -0.17
#